data_AF-A0A2E0ZFY1-F1
#
_entry.id   AF-A0A2E0ZFY1-F1
#
_cell.length_a   1.000
_cell.length_b   1.000
_cell.length_c   1.000
_cell.angle_alpha   90.00
_cell.angle_beta   90.00
_cell.angle_gamma   90.00
#
_symmetry.space_group_name_H-M   'P 1'
#
loop_
_entity.id
_entity.type
_entity.pdbx_description
1 polymer ?
#
loop_
_entity_poly.entity_id
_entity_poly.type
_entity_poly.pdbx_seq_one_letter_code
_entity_poly.pdbx_strand_id
1 'polypeptide(L)'
;MKFTEAIRMLLKENPEGLTPQELRELIKIRYPEHYGTEAHQRNVAKGHYKDLDHAILAQIYVTRQNALDIYADTTQRPMRLSLAAGVQTDSDPDEDEIATEDLSKLEAGIGTLYVLGTNLYTKSGQEIVKIGITTGSVKKRIDQLYNTSVPYRFRPIREYETQKYLELEQAMHKLLDPFRINLSREYFTEDCLPFVETLITTHEQILKAAAQTQQHQ
;
A
#
# COMPACT_ATOMS: atom_id res chain seq x y z
N MET A 1 20.77 5.14 9.73
CA MET A 1 19.63 5.96 9.28
C MET A 1 18.57 5.02 8.77
N LYS A 2 17.28 5.36 8.89
CA LYS A 2 16.19 4.54 8.35
C LYS A 2 16.09 4.67 6.83
N PHE A 3 15.50 3.68 6.17
CA PHE A 3 15.32 3.72 4.72
C PHE A 3 14.43 4.90 4.28
N THR A 4 13.34 5.14 5.01
CA THR A 4 12.43 6.26 4.78
C THR A 4 13.12 7.61 4.95
N GLU A 5 14.01 7.73 5.93
CA GLU A 5 14.83 8.94 6.14
C GLU A 5 15.78 9.17 4.96
N ALA A 6 16.39 8.10 4.42
CA ALA A 6 17.25 8.18 3.24
C ALA A 6 16.49 8.71 2.02
N ILE A 7 15.28 8.18 1.75
CA ILE A 7 14.41 8.68 0.68
C ILE A 7 14.08 10.16 0.88
N ARG A 8 13.69 10.56 2.09
CA ARG A 8 13.39 11.97 2.39
C ARG A 8 14.59 12.88 2.14
N MET A 9 15.80 12.47 2.53
CA MET A 9 17.00 13.25 2.27
C MET A 9 17.24 13.44 0.76
N LEU A 10 17.10 12.38 -0.03
CA LEU A 10 17.23 12.46 -1.49
C LEU A 10 16.17 13.38 -2.11
N LEU A 11 14.90 13.25 -1.70
CA LEU A 11 13.82 14.08 -2.21
C LEU A 11 13.94 15.55 -1.77
N LYS A 12 14.50 15.82 -0.58
CA LYS A 12 14.75 17.19 -0.10
C LYS A 12 15.80 17.91 -0.96
N GLU A 13 16.79 17.17 -1.44
CA GLU A 13 17.85 17.70 -2.31
C GLU A 13 17.42 17.85 -3.78
N ASN A 14 16.30 17.23 -4.17
CA ASN A 14 15.76 17.24 -5.54
C ASN A 14 14.29 17.69 -5.54
N PRO A 15 14.00 19.01 -5.37
CA PRO A 15 12.64 19.53 -5.24
C PRO A 15 11.72 19.29 -6.43
N GLU A 16 12.29 19.12 -7.63
CA GLU A 16 11.59 18.68 -8.86
C GLU A 16 11.12 17.22 -8.81
N GLY A 17 11.44 16.52 -7.72
CA GLY A 17 11.12 15.13 -7.48
C GLY A 17 12.06 14.17 -8.20
N LEU A 18 11.95 12.88 -7.86
CA LEU A 18 12.74 11.79 -8.45
C LEU A 18 11.82 10.62 -8.79
N THR A 19 12.11 9.92 -9.87
CA THR A 19 11.46 8.64 -10.18
C THR A 19 11.94 7.55 -9.22
N PRO A 20 11.16 6.49 -9.00
CA PRO A 20 11.60 5.33 -8.22
C PRO A 20 12.91 4.71 -8.73
N GLN A 21 13.13 4.75 -10.05
CA GLN A 21 14.36 4.26 -10.67
C GLN A 21 15.56 5.19 -10.36
N GLU A 22 15.38 6.51 -10.44
CA GLU A 22 16.42 7.48 -10.02
C GLU A 22 16.74 7.35 -8.53
N LEU A 23 15.71 7.21 -7.67
CA LEU A 23 15.88 6.97 -6.24
C LEU A 23 16.67 5.69 -5.97
N ARG A 24 16.36 4.59 -6.65
CA ARG A 24 17.13 3.34 -6.54
C ARG A 24 18.62 3.57 -6.83
N GLU A 25 18.94 4.20 -7.96
CA GLU A 25 20.34 4.44 -8.33
C GLU A 25 21.05 5.35 -7.32
N LEU A 26 20.37 6.39 -6.83
CA LEU A 26 20.93 7.27 -5.79
C LEU A 26 21.12 6.57 -4.46
N ILE A 27 20.19 5.69 -4.04
CA ILE A 27 20.34 4.89 -2.81
C ILE A 27 21.54 3.96 -2.93
N LYS A 28 21.73 3.26 -4.07
CA LYS A 28 22.89 2.39 -4.30
C LYS A 28 24.22 3.12 -4.15
N ILE A 29 24.27 4.39 -4.56
CA ILE A 29 25.49 5.21 -4.53
C ILE A 29 25.70 5.84 -3.15
N ARG A 30 24.67 6.45 -2.58
CA ARG A 30 24.79 7.32 -1.40
C ARG A 30 24.49 6.66 -0.07
N TYR A 31 23.69 5.59 -0.10
CA TYR A 31 23.29 4.83 1.08
C TYR A 31 23.40 3.32 0.80
N PRO A 32 24.60 2.82 0.46
CA PRO A 32 24.81 1.43 0.08
C PRO A 32 24.40 0.43 1.17
N GLU A 33 24.33 0.84 2.44
CA GLU A 33 23.81 0.05 3.55
C GLU A 33 22.33 -0.37 3.38
N HIS A 34 21.58 0.35 2.55
CA HIS A 34 20.20 0.05 2.21
C HIS A 34 20.06 -0.81 0.95
N TYR A 35 21.15 -1.13 0.25
CA TYR A 35 21.14 -1.97 -0.94
C TYR A 35 21.73 -3.35 -0.64
N GLY A 36 21.07 -4.41 -1.11
CA GLY A 36 21.54 -5.78 -0.89
C GLY A 36 21.56 -6.23 0.58
N THR A 37 20.68 -5.70 1.42
CA THR A 37 20.50 -6.12 2.82
C THR A 37 20.21 -7.63 2.94
N GLU A 38 20.41 -8.21 4.12
CA GLU A 38 20.07 -9.62 4.36
C GLU A 38 18.61 -9.93 4.00
N ALA A 39 17.70 -8.99 4.26
CA ALA A 39 16.30 -9.08 3.87
C ALA A 39 16.11 -9.13 2.36
N HIS A 40 16.79 -8.26 1.60
CA HIS A 40 16.77 -8.28 0.13
C HIS A 40 17.27 -9.62 -0.40
N GLN A 41 18.42 -10.08 0.08
CA GLN A 41 19.03 -11.33 -0.33
C GLN A 41 18.10 -12.53 -0.05
N ARG A 42 17.51 -12.57 1.15
CA ARG A 42 16.55 -13.61 1.55
C ARG A 42 15.30 -13.62 0.66
N ASN A 43 14.74 -12.45 0.36
CA ASN A 43 13.53 -12.36 -0.45
C ASN A 43 13.78 -12.67 -1.93
N VAL A 44 14.96 -12.34 -2.47
CA VAL A 44 15.39 -12.83 -3.79
C VAL A 44 15.55 -14.36 -3.76
N ALA A 45 16.21 -14.92 -2.75
CA ALA A 45 16.41 -16.36 -2.63
C ALA A 45 15.10 -17.15 -2.49
N LYS A 46 14.08 -16.56 -1.86
CA LYS A 46 12.71 -17.10 -1.78
C LYS A 46 11.89 -16.94 -3.07
N GLY A 47 12.44 -16.26 -4.08
CA GLY A 47 11.75 -15.99 -5.35
C GLY A 47 10.65 -14.93 -5.26
N HIS A 48 10.67 -14.09 -4.21
CA HIS A 48 9.75 -12.95 -4.11
C HIS A 48 10.13 -11.82 -5.07
N TYR A 49 11.44 -11.68 -5.37
CA TYR A 49 11.94 -10.72 -6.33
C TYR A 49 12.89 -11.37 -7.34
N LYS A 50 12.99 -10.76 -8.52
CA LYS A 50 13.90 -11.21 -9.58
C LYS A 50 15.37 -11.02 -9.19
N ASP A 51 15.68 -9.89 -8.57
CA ASP A 51 17.03 -9.45 -8.21
C ASP A 51 16.98 -8.38 -7.11
N LEU A 52 18.13 -7.90 -6.67
CA LEU A 52 18.24 -6.88 -5.62
C LEU A 52 17.68 -5.53 -6.05
N ASP A 53 17.75 -5.19 -7.34
CA ASP A 53 17.19 -3.95 -7.90
C ASP A 53 15.65 -3.98 -7.86
N HIS A 54 15.04 -5.14 -8.07
CA HIS A 54 13.60 -5.35 -7.89
C HIS A 54 13.21 -5.22 -6.41
N ALA A 55 13.97 -5.82 -5.49
CA ALA A 55 13.68 -5.75 -4.06
C ALA A 55 13.67 -4.31 -3.52
N ILE A 56 14.67 -3.51 -3.88
CA ILE A 56 14.74 -2.11 -3.46
C ILE A 56 13.66 -1.24 -4.12
N LEU A 57 13.28 -1.51 -5.39
CA LEU A 57 12.16 -0.81 -6.02
C LEU A 57 10.85 -1.07 -5.27
N ALA A 58 10.57 -2.32 -4.93
CA ALA A 58 9.40 -2.66 -4.12
C ALA A 58 9.42 -1.92 -2.77
N GLN A 59 10.58 -1.86 -2.10
CA GLN A 59 10.74 -1.11 -0.85
C GLN A 59 10.46 0.39 -1.03
N ILE A 60 10.93 1.02 -2.12
CA ILE A 60 10.62 2.44 -2.43
C ILE A 60 9.11 2.64 -2.59
N TYR A 61 8.46 1.80 -3.38
CA TYR A 61 7.02 1.90 -3.63
C TYR A 61 6.20 1.74 -2.34
N VAL A 62 6.50 0.74 -1.52
CA VAL A 62 5.80 0.51 -0.25
C VAL A 62 6.09 1.64 0.75
N THR A 63 7.32 2.17 0.78
CA THR A 63 7.64 3.34 1.60
C THR A 63 6.76 4.53 1.23
N ARG A 64 6.54 4.76 -0.07
CA ARG A 64 5.61 5.80 -0.56
C ARG A 64 4.14 5.52 -0.21
N GLN A 65 3.73 4.27 -0.02
CA GLN A 65 2.36 3.98 0.44
C GLN A 65 2.16 4.43 1.89
N ASN A 66 3.18 4.20 2.72
CA ASN A 66 3.14 4.44 4.17
C ASN A 66 3.55 5.87 4.59
N ALA A 67 4.26 6.60 3.72
CA ALA A 67 4.72 7.96 3.99
C ALA A 67 3.74 9.02 3.46
N LEU A 68 2.99 9.66 4.36
CA LEU A 68 2.01 10.70 4.02
C LEU A 68 2.65 12.01 3.53
N ASP A 69 3.93 12.23 3.85
CA ASP A 69 4.72 13.39 3.44
C ASP A 69 5.38 13.21 2.06
N ILE A 70 5.24 12.04 1.43
CA ILE A 70 5.77 11.78 0.08
C ILE A 70 4.61 11.84 -0.92
N TYR A 71 4.64 12.88 -1.76
CA TYR A 71 3.71 13.03 -2.87
C TYR A 71 4.21 12.28 -4.11
N ALA A 72 3.27 11.73 -4.89
CA ALA A 72 3.55 11.09 -6.16
C ALA A 72 2.79 11.79 -7.30
N ASP A 73 3.52 12.41 -8.22
CA ASP A 73 2.97 12.90 -9.48
C ASP A 73 2.75 11.71 -10.42
N THR A 74 1.49 11.29 -10.53
CA THR A 74 1.07 10.18 -11.38
C THR A 74 0.63 10.61 -12.79
N THR A 75 0.75 11.90 -13.11
CA THR A 75 0.43 12.41 -14.47
C THR A 75 1.48 11.99 -15.50
N GLN A 76 2.64 11.56 -15.04
CA GLN A 76 3.78 11.13 -15.86
C GLN A 76 4.12 9.66 -15.53
N ARG A 77 4.67 8.93 -16.51
CA ARG A 77 5.19 7.57 -16.31
C ARG A 77 6.65 7.48 -16.73
N PRO A 78 7.57 7.03 -15.86
CA PRO A 78 7.37 6.68 -14.44
C PRO A 78 6.95 7.89 -13.59
N MET A 79 6.18 7.63 -12.52
CA MET A 79 5.74 8.69 -11.59
C MET A 79 6.95 9.36 -10.92
N ARG A 80 6.84 10.65 -10.60
CA ARG A 80 7.86 11.36 -9.81
C ARG A 80 7.41 11.51 -8.37
N LEU A 81 8.30 11.19 -7.43
CA LEU A 81 8.09 11.35 -6.00
C LEU A 81 8.71 12.67 -5.54
N SER A 82 8.04 13.42 -4.68
CA SER A 82 8.55 14.66 -4.08
C SER A 82 8.07 14.80 -2.63
N LEU A 83 8.75 15.64 -1.84
CA LEU A 83 8.28 15.93 -0.48
C LEU A 83 7.15 16.95 -0.50
N ALA A 84 6.08 16.64 0.23
CA ALA A 84 4.98 17.55 0.51
C ALA A 84 5.04 18.03 1.97
N ALA A 85 4.34 19.13 2.25
CA ALA A 85 4.09 19.53 3.63
C ALA A 85 3.12 18.53 4.27
N GLY A 86 3.65 17.57 5.02
CA GLY A 86 2.89 16.49 5.64
C GLY A 86 3.48 16.06 6.98
N VAL A 87 2.72 15.23 7.71
CA VAL A 87 3.21 14.59 8.92
C VAL A 87 4.20 13.50 8.52
N GLN A 88 5.43 13.60 9.01
CA GLN A 88 6.44 12.57 8.81
C GLN A 88 6.05 11.33 9.63
N THR A 89 5.92 10.20 8.97
CA THR A 89 5.79 8.89 9.61
C THR A 89 7.16 8.20 9.61
N ASP A 90 7.73 7.95 10.79
CA ASP A 90 9.09 7.39 10.91
C ASP A 90 9.11 5.86 10.94
N SER A 91 8.15 5.21 10.31
CA SER A 91 8.08 3.75 10.21
C SER A 91 8.56 3.30 8.84
N ASP A 92 9.69 2.60 8.80
CA ASP A 92 10.05 1.82 7.62
C ASP A 92 8.99 0.71 7.43
N PRO A 93 8.65 0.36 6.19
CA PRO A 93 7.71 -0.72 5.96
C PRO A 93 8.23 -2.05 6.50
N ASP A 94 7.30 -2.91 6.89
CA ASP A 94 7.63 -4.26 7.36
C ASP A 94 8.20 -5.10 6.19
N GLU A 95 9.31 -5.81 6.44
CA GLU A 95 9.98 -6.62 5.43
C GLU A 95 9.07 -7.71 4.84
N ASP A 96 8.22 -8.29 5.66
CA ASP A 96 7.28 -9.31 5.20
C ASP A 96 6.25 -8.65 4.29
N GLU A 97 5.68 -7.50 4.67
CA GLU A 97 4.73 -6.75 3.85
C GLU A 97 5.27 -6.53 2.44
N ILE A 98 6.48 -5.96 2.33
CA ILE A 98 7.12 -5.68 1.03
C ILE A 98 7.25 -6.98 0.21
N ALA A 99 7.63 -8.10 0.83
CA ALA A 99 7.89 -9.37 0.16
C ALA A 99 6.66 -9.99 -0.53
N THR A 100 5.46 -9.56 -0.16
CA THR A 100 4.22 -10.06 -0.78
C THR A 100 3.65 -9.17 -1.86
N GLU A 101 4.13 -7.94 -1.98
CA GLU A 101 3.66 -6.99 -2.97
C GLU A 101 4.13 -7.36 -4.38
N ASP A 102 3.37 -6.93 -5.39
CA ASP A 102 3.65 -7.17 -6.80
C ASP A 102 4.14 -5.87 -7.43
N LEU A 103 5.43 -5.81 -7.79
CA LEU A 103 6.03 -4.60 -8.35
C LEU A 103 5.34 -4.12 -9.62
N SER A 104 4.87 -5.02 -10.49
CA SER A 104 4.21 -4.62 -11.74
C SER A 104 2.89 -3.90 -11.46
N LYS A 105 2.16 -4.36 -10.44
CA LYS A 105 0.92 -3.73 -9.97
C LYS A 105 1.20 -2.41 -9.23
N LEU A 106 2.24 -2.36 -8.39
CA LEU A 106 2.71 -1.12 -7.76
C LEU A 106 3.01 -0.04 -8.81
N GLU A 107 3.79 -0.37 -9.84
CA GLU A 107 4.14 0.52 -10.94
C GLU A 107 2.92 0.94 -11.75
N ALA A 108 1.98 0.03 -11.98
CA ALA A 108 0.75 0.29 -12.73
C ALA A 108 -0.29 1.10 -11.93
N GLY A 109 -0.12 1.24 -10.62
CA GLY A 109 -1.13 1.83 -9.73
C GLY A 109 -2.37 0.95 -9.58
N ILE A 110 -2.20 -0.36 -9.68
CA ILE A 110 -3.25 -1.38 -9.56
C ILE A 110 -3.09 -2.11 -8.21
N GLY A 111 -4.19 -2.39 -7.54
CA GLY A 111 -4.20 -3.12 -6.27
C GLY A 111 -5.51 -3.86 -6.06
N THR A 112 -5.51 -4.78 -5.10
CA THR A 112 -6.67 -5.56 -4.71
C THR A 112 -7.14 -5.12 -3.34
N LEU A 113 -8.27 -4.44 -3.29
CA LEU A 113 -9.02 -4.20 -2.07
C LEU A 113 -9.58 -5.51 -1.56
N TYR A 114 -9.39 -5.78 -0.28
CA TYR A 114 -9.95 -6.95 0.38
C TYR A 114 -10.78 -6.55 1.58
N VAL A 115 -11.80 -7.35 1.85
CA VAL A 115 -12.55 -7.34 3.11
C VAL A 115 -12.42 -8.72 3.73
N LEU A 116 -11.89 -8.77 4.95
CA LEU A 116 -11.64 -10.00 5.69
C LEU A 116 -12.53 -10.05 6.93
N GLY A 117 -13.25 -11.15 7.11
CA GLY A 117 -13.90 -11.48 8.37
C GLY A 117 -12.86 -11.95 9.38
N THR A 118 -12.98 -11.49 10.62
CA THR A 118 -12.05 -11.87 11.70
C THR A 118 -12.56 -13.03 12.54
N ASN A 119 -13.84 -13.41 12.41
CA ASN A 119 -14.56 -14.29 13.34
C ASN A 119 -14.52 -13.80 14.81
N LEU A 120 -14.21 -12.53 15.04
CA LEU A 120 -14.38 -11.85 16.33
C LEU A 120 -15.62 -10.99 16.27
N TYR A 121 -16.31 -10.84 17.41
CA TYR A 121 -17.59 -10.14 17.48
C TYR A 121 -17.55 -9.05 18.55
N THR A 122 -18.28 -7.97 18.30
CA THR A 122 -18.56 -6.95 19.31
C THR A 122 -19.45 -7.51 20.43
N LYS A 123 -19.61 -6.77 21.52
CA LYS A 123 -20.54 -7.13 22.60
C LYS A 123 -22.01 -7.19 22.14
N SER A 124 -22.36 -6.45 21.09
CA SER A 124 -23.68 -6.46 20.44
C SER A 124 -23.85 -7.60 19.44
N GLY A 125 -22.82 -8.45 19.24
CA GLY A 125 -22.88 -9.61 18.35
C GLY A 125 -22.57 -9.33 16.89
N GLN A 126 -22.01 -8.16 16.56
CA GLN A 126 -21.63 -7.81 15.18
C GLN A 126 -20.23 -8.32 14.87
N GLU A 127 -20.04 -8.95 13.72
CA GLU A 127 -18.70 -9.38 13.29
C GLU A 127 -17.78 -8.17 13.09
N ILE A 128 -16.54 -8.30 13.53
CA ILE A 128 -15.46 -7.37 13.23
C ILE A 128 -14.83 -7.80 11.91
N VAL A 129 -14.70 -6.86 10.98
CA VAL A 129 -14.06 -7.05 9.67
C VAL A 129 -12.80 -6.19 9.55
N LYS A 130 -11.83 -6.62 8.76
CA LYS A 130 -10.67 -5.83 8.34
C LYS A 130 -10.82 -5.44 6.88
N ILE A 131 -10.59 -4.16 6.58
CA ILE A 131 -10.55 -3.64 5.21
C ILE A 131 -9.13 -3.16 4.95
N GLY A 132 -8.54 -3.58 3.83
CA GLY A 132 -7.23 -3.10 3.43
C GLY A 132 -6.94 -3.43 1.98
N ILE A 133 -5.77 -3.02 1.50
CA ILE A 133 -5.32 -3.30 0.14
C ILE A 133 -3.99 -4.06 0.14
N THR A 134 -3.77 -4.82 -0.94
CA THR A 134 -2.46 -5.35 -1.31
C THR A 134 -2.30 -5.31 -2.82
N THR A 135 -1.09 -5.13 -3.34
CA THR A 135 -0.80 -5.40 -4.76
C THR A 135 -0.47 -6.87 -5.01
N GLY A 136 -0.14 -7.62 -3.95
CA GLY A 136 0.06 -9.06 -3.97
C GLY A 136 -1.23 -9.87 -4.06
N SER A 137 -1.14 -11.15 -3.65
CA SER A 137 -2.34 -11.98 -3.49
C SER A 137 -2.94 -11.82 -2.10
N VAL A 138 -4.27 -11.73 -2.01
CA VAL A 138 -5.00 -11.65 -0.74
C VAL A 138 -4.69 -12.85 0.15
N LYS A 139 -4.51 -14.03 -0.43
CA LYS A 139 -4.07 -15.22 0.31
C LYS A 139 -2.73 -15.01 1.02
N LYS A 140 -1.70 -14.50 0.32
CA LYS A 140 -0.39 -14.23 0.92
C LYS A 140 -0.51 -13.18 2.03
N ARG A 141 -1.33 -12.15 1.82
CA ARG A 141 -1.62 -11.13 2.83
C ARG A 141 -2.31 -11.71 4.07
N ILE A 142 -3.28 -12.61 3.90
CA ILE A 142 -3.91 -13.35 5.02
C ILE A 142 -2.85 -14.18 5.77
N ASP A 143 -1.98 -14.88 5.05
CA ASP A 143 -0.95 -15.73 5.66
C ASP A 143 0.06 -14.92 6.49
N GLN A 144 0.36 -13.67 6.11
CA GLN A 144 1.18 -12.74 6.89
C GLN A 144 0.44 -12.19 8.12
N LEU A 145 -0.81 -11.77 7.93
CA LEU A 145 -1.62 -11.22 9.01
C LEU A 145 -1.90 -12.27 10.08
N TYR A 146 -1.87 -13.55 9.72
CA TYR A 146 -2.05 -14.67 10.62
C TYR A 146 -0.74 -15.04 11.34
N ASN A 147 -0.46 -14.33 12.43
CA ASN A 147 0.65 -14.63 13.34
C ASN A 147 0.16 -15.27 14.65
N THR A 148 1.08 -15.63 15.55
CA THR A 148 0.78 -16.28 16.85
C THR A 148 -0.12 -15.47 17.77
N SER A 149 -0.34 -14.18 17.51
CA SER A 149 -1.17 -13.28 18.31
C SER A 149 -2.61 -13.17 17.79
N VAL A 150 -2.95 -13.79 16.66
CA VAL A 150 -4.31 -13.77 16.09
C VAL A 150 -5.01 -15.11 16.36
N PRO A 151 -6.10 -15.13 17.14
CA PRO A 151 -6.72 -16.38 17.59
C PRO A 151 -7.47 -17.14 16.47
N TYR A 152 -7.94 -16.44 15.44
CA TYR A 152 -8.69 -17.02 14.33
C TYR A 152 -8.12 -16.56 13.00
N ARG A 153 -8.11 -17.48 12.02
CA ARG A 153 -7.67 -17.14 10.68
C ARG A 153 -8.69 -16.21 10.02
N PHE A 154 -8.19 -15.17 9.37
CA PHE A 154 -9.01 -14.30 8.54
C PHE A 154 -9.67 -15.10 7.41
N ARG A 155 -10.93 -14.75 7.13
CA ARG A 155 -11.71 -15.34 6.03
C ARG A 155 -12.00 -14.26 4.98
N PRO A 156 -11.70 -14.48 3.69
CA PRO A 156 -12.08 -13.53 2.66
C PRO A 156 -13.61 -13.41 2.59
N ILE A 157 -14.10 -12.17 2.64
CA ILE A 157 -15.51 -11.80 2.40
C ILE A 157 -15.65 -11.23 0.98
N ARG A 158 -14.74 -10.32 0.59
CA ARG A 158 -14.69 -9.67 -0.72
C ARG A 158 -13.26 -9.44 -1.14
N GLU A 159 -13.04 -9.50 -2.45
CA GLU A 159 -11.79 -9.13 -3.12
C GLU A 159 -12.15 -8.35 -4.38
N TYR A 160 -11.50 -7.21 -4.60
CA TYR A 160 -11.83 -6.30 -5.68
C TYR A 160 -10.56 -5.64 -6.23
N GLU A 161 -10.20 -5.94 -7.47
CA GLU A 161 -9.05 -5.31 -8.14
C GLU A 161 -9.44 -3.96 -8.72
N THR A 162 -8.57 -2.95 -8.53
CA THR A 162 -8.85 -1.58 -8.98
C THR A 162 -7.58 -0.80 -9.27
N GLN A 163 -7.74 0.28 -10.04
CA GLN A 163 -6.73 1.34 -10.20
C GLN A 163 -6.90 2.40 -9.11
N LYS A 164 -5.85 3.20 -8.86
CA LYS A 164 -5.87 4.24 -7.81
C LYS A 164 -6.28 3.68 -6.46
N TYR A 165 -5.72 2.52 -6.13
CA TYR A 165 -6.11 1.75 -4.97
C TYR A 165 -5.80 2.49 -3.67
N LEU A 166 -4.69 3.24 -3.59
CA LEU A 166 -4.33 4.02 -2.40
C LEU A 166 -5.36 5.11 -2.10
N GLU A 167 -5.81 5.81 -3.14
CA GLU A 167 -6.86 6.83 -3.01
C GLU A 167 -8.18 6.20 -2.57
N LEU A 168 -8.53 5.02 -3.11
CA LEU A 168 -9.71 4.28 -2.68
C LEU A 168 -9.60 3.86 -1.22
N GLU A 169 -8.48 3.28 -0.79
CA GLU A 169 -8.26 2.84 0.59
C GLU A 169 -8.40 4.00 1.57
N GLN A 170 -7.72 5.11 1.31
CA GLN A 170 -7.77 6.29 2.15
C GLN A 170 -9.17 6.89 2.21
N ALA A 171 -9.89 6.95 1.09
CA ALA A 171 -11.28 7.40 1.05
C ALA A 171 -12.18 6.46 1.86
N MET A 172 -12.04 5.15 1.68
CA MET A 172 -12.82 4.16 2.43
C MET A 172 -12.57 4.24 3.93
N HIS A 173 -11.31 4.32 4.37
CA HIS A 173 -10.98 4.44 5.80
C HIS A 173 -11.55 5.72 6.42
N LYS A 174 -11.59 6.82 5.67
CA LYS A 174 -12.19 8.08 6.13
C LYS A 174 -13.72 8.02 6.19
N LEU A 175 -14.35 7.50 5.13
CA LEU A 175 -15.81 7.48 5.02
C LEU A 175 -16.46 6.42 5.92
N LEU A 176 -15.74 5.33 6.20
CA LEU A 176 -16.21 4.24 7.08
C LEU A 176 -15.78 4.43 8.54
N ASP A 177 -15.19 5.57 8.90
CA ASP A 177 -14.79 5.88 10.28
C ASP A 177 -15.92 5.70 11.31
N PRO A 178 -17.20 6.00 11.02
CA PRO A 178 -18.31 5.73 11.95
C PRO A 178 -18.48 4.25 12.36
N PHE A 179 -17.95 3.32 11.56
CA PHE A 179 -18.02 1.87 11.82
C PHE A 179 -16.74 1.33 12.46
N ARG A 180 -15.75 2.19 12.71
CA ARG A 180 -14.40 1.77 13.11
C ARG A 180 -14.36 1.36 14.59
N ILE A 181 -13.74 0.21 14.87
CA ILE A 181 -13.58 -0.30 16.24
C ILE A 181 -12.49 0.48 17.00
N ASN A 182 -11.42 0.86 16.29
CA ASN A 182 -10.27 1.57 16.83
C ASN A 182 -9.65 2.46 15.74
N LEU A 183 -9.42 3.73 16.05
CA LEU A 183 -8.79 4.70 15.14
C LEU A 183 -7.38 4.29 14.66
N SER A 184 -6.62 3.54 15.46
CA SER A 184 -5.26 3.12 15.09
C SER A 184 -5.20 1.88 14.21
N ARG A 185 -6.33 1.24 13.91
CA ARG A 185 -6.35 0.00 13.12
C ARG A 185 -7.50 -0.02 12.12
N GLU A 186 -7.34 -0.78 11.06
CA GLU A 186 -8.29 -0.86 9.95
C GLU A 186 -9.38 -1.93 10.21
N TYR A 187 -9.90 -1.95 11.44
CA TYR A 187 -10.99 -2.85 11.85
C TYR A 187 -12.30 -2.08 11.99
N PHE A 188 -13.35 -2.65 11.40
CA PHE A 188 -14.69 -2.06 11.31
C PHE A 188 -15.74 -3.09 11.73
N THR A 189 -16.95 -2.66 12.08
CA THR A 189 -18.11 -3.54 12.23
C THR A 189 -18.64 -3.97 10.86
N GLU A 190 -19.18 -5.18 10.75
CA GLU A 190 -19.80 -5.70 9.52
C GLU A 190 -20.94 -4.83 8.94
N ASP A 191 -21.54 -3.96 9.75
CA ASP A 191 -22.52 -2.96 9.30
C ASP A 191 -21.99 -2.04 8.19
N CYS A 192 -20.68 -1.93 8.01
CA CYS A 192 -20.09 -1.12 6.95
C CYS A 192 -20.17 -1.77 5.56
N LEU A 193 -20.45 -3.08 5.47
CA LEU A 193 -20.35 -3.85 4.23
C LEU A 193 -21.23 -3.31 3.07
N PRO A 194 -22.49 -2.87 3.28
CA PRO A 194 -23.29 -2.27 2.22
C PRO A 194 -22.66 -1.00 1.63
N PHE A 195 -21.96 -0.22 2.46
CA PHE A 195 -21.27 1.00 2.03
C PHE A 195 -19.99 0.68 1.26
N VAL A 196 -19.30 -0.40 1.60
CA VAL A 196 -18.13 -0.87 0.84
C VAL A 196 -18.49 -1.12 -0.64
N GLU A 197 -19.59 -1.84 -0.90
CA GLU A 197 -20.04 -2.12 -2.28
C GLU A 197 -20.41 -0.84 -3.04
N THR A 198 -21.03 0.11 -2.35
CA THR A 198 -21.38 1.42 -2.91
C THR A 198 -20.13 2.22 -3.28
N LEU A 199 -19.15 2.30 -2.37
CA LEU A 199 -17.92 3.07 -2.58
C LEU A 199 -17.07 2.51 -3.73
N ILE A 200 -16.95 1.19 -3.82
CA ILE A 200 -16.27 0.51 -4.93
C ILE A 200 -16.95 0.88 -6.27
N THR A 201 -18.27 0.76 -6.32
CA THR A 201 -19.05 1.08 -7.52
C THR A 201 -18.88 2.54 -7.94
N THR A 202 -18.96 3.47 -6.99
CA THR A 202 -18.75 4.90 -7.24
C THR A 202 -17.34 5.18 -7.74
N HIS A 203 -16.32 4.56 -7.15
CA HIS A 203 -14.93 4.70 -7.59
C HIS A 203 -14.74 4.25 -9.04
N GLU A 204 -15.28 3.09 -9.42
CA GLU A 204 -15.23 2.64 -10.81
C GLU A 204 -15.91 3.61 -11.78
N GLN A 205 -17.08 4.14 -11.40
CA GLN A 205 -17.81 5.09 -12.23
C GLN A 205 -16.99 6.36 -12.45
N ILE A 206 -16.33 6.87 -11.40
CA ILE A 206 -15.43 8.03 -11.48
C ILE A 206 -14.25 7.73 -12.41
N LEU A 207 -13.62 6.57 -12.27
CA LEU A 207 -12.50 6.17 -13.15
C LEU A 207 -12.93 6.08 -14.62
N LYS A 208 -14.09 5.46 -14.89
CA LYS A 208 -14.66 5.35 -16.25
C LYS A 208 -14.96 6.73 -16.85
N ALA A 209 -15.58 7.62 -16.08
CA ALA A 209 -15.88 8.98 -16.52
C ALA A 209 -14.60 9.78 -16.82
N ALA A 210 -13.59 9.70 -15.94
CA ALA A 210 -12.31 10.38 -16.14
C ALA A 210 -11.58 9.90 -17.41
N ALA A 211 -11.60 8.59 -17.69
CA ALA A 211 -10.99 8.03 -18.90
C ALA A 211 -11.70 8.50 -20.19
N GLN A 212 -13.04 8.65 -20.16
CA GLN A 212 -13.81 9.16 -21.29
C GLN A 212 -13.53 10.64 -21.58
N THR A 213 -13.34 11.45 -20.54
CA THR A 213 -12.97 12.87 -20.70
C THR A 213 -11.60 13.04 -21.35
N GLN A 214 -10.64 12.17 -21.05
CA GLN A 214 -9.29 12.21 -21.63
C GLN A 214 -9.23 11.76 -23.10
N GLN A 215 -10.23 11.04 -23.60
CA GLN A 215 -10.31 10.62 -25.01
C GLN A 215 -10.93 11.68 -25.94
N HIS A 216 -11.54 12.72 -25.37
CA HIS A 216 -12.21 13.80 -26.12
C HIS A 216 -11.46 15.14 -26.04
N GLN A 217 -10.23 15.13 -25.51
CA GLN A 217 -9.28 16.25 -25.53
C GLN A 217 -8.12 15.91 -26.48
#